data_AF-A0A672ZSV3-F1
#
_entry.id   AF-A0A672ZSV3-F1
#
_cell.length_a   1.000
_cell.length_b   1.000
_cell.length_c   1.000
_cell.angle_alpha   90.00
_cell.angle_beta   90.00
_cell.angle_gamma   90.00
#
_symmetry.space_group_name_H-M   'P 1'
#
loop_
_entity.id
_entity.type
_entity.pdbx_description
1 polymer ?
#
loop_
_entity_poly.entity_id
_entity_poly.type
_entity_poly.pdbx_seq_one_letter_code
_entity_poly.pdbx_strand_id
1 'polypeptide(L)'
;METVDTYGVRPMFKLLTDNGFLAVCSEAKGLIDISHEMDTPATIAPFPPGYFEVFDLKPNGKVQSIQMDQFHCCTKEPAHAIYDSVERLHTSFDEETVKSNIRSLFENAVRKRLMAHRRIGCLLSGGLDSSLVAAMLVKLSKEEKLQYPIQTFAIGSEDSPDILAARKVAAHIGSEHHEVTFSVEEGIQAIEDVIFHLETYDISTIRSSVGMYLVSKYIREKTDSVVIFSGEGSDELTQGYIYFHKAPTPRAAAEDSVRLLKELYLFAVLRADRITAAHGLELRVPFLDHRLTAYYLSLPEEMRIPRHGVEKHLLRESFKGLNLIPDEILWRRKEAFSEGMSSIKKSWYAYLQDHLESMVNDDQMEQVQKTFLHIPPPTKEAYYFRQVFEKHFPGRAEWLSHYWMPCWIGASDPSARTLSIYKPDKE
;
A
#
# COMPACT_ATOMS: atom_id res chain seq x y z
N MET A 1 26.46 6.73 -4.44
CA MET A 1 25.83 5.42 -4.16
C MET A 1 24.36 5.73 -3.97
N GLU A 2 23.51 5.12 -4.78
CA GLU A 2 22.05 5.29 -4.69
C GLU A 2 21.45 4.03 -4.08
N THR A 3 20.33 4.14 -3.35
CA THR A 3 19.74 3.01 -2.60
C THR A 3 18.23 3.19 -2.43
N VAL A 4 17.47 2.10 -2.51
CA VAL A 4 16.05 2.05 -2.18
C VAL A 4 15.82 1.05 -1.05
N ASP A 5 14.94 1.38 -0.10
CA ASP A 5 14.63 0.49 1.02
C ASP A 5 14.05 -0.86 0.59
N THR A 6 14.04 -1.83 1.50
CA THR A 6 13.66 -3.23 1.27
C THR A 6 12.37 -3.43 0.49
N TYR A 7 11.35 -2.60 0.77
CA TYR A 7 10.00 -2.76 0.24
C TYR A 7 9.64 -1.70 -0.80
N GLY A 8 10.56 -0.76 -1.07
CA GLY A 8 10.31 0.39 -1.93
C GLY A 8 9.29 1.34 -1.34
N VAL A 9 9.29 1.50 -0.01
CA VAL A 9 8.41 2.46 0.70
C VAL A 9 8.66 3.87 0.21
N ARG A 10 9.93 4.23 0.03
CA ARG A 10 10.32 5.46 -0.65
C ARG A 10 10.76 5.12 -2.07
N PRO A 11 10.20 5.80 -3.08
CA PRO A 11 10.49 5.51 -4.47
C PRO A 11 11.78 6.17 -4.94
N MET A 12 12.33 5.61 -6.01
CA MET A 12 13.36 6.26 -6.81
C MET A 12 13.28 5.74 -8.24
N PHE A 13 13.43 6.64 -9.19
CA PHE A 13 13.59 6.35 -10.61
C PHE A 13 14.96 6.84 -11.06
N LYS A 14 15.51 6.14 -12.05
CA LYS A 14 16.80 6.43 -12.65
C LYS A 14 16.65 6.62 -14.15
N LEU A 15 17.34 7.64 -14.66
CA LEU A 15 17.70 7.79 -16.07
C LEU A 15 19.23 7.75 -16.15
N LEU A 16 19.77 6.76 -16.85
CA LEU A 16 21.21 6.63 -17.09
C LEU A 16 21.47 6.49 -18.59
N THR A 17 22.36 7.33 -19.10
CA THR A 17 22.72 7.35 -20.52
C THR A 17 24.00 6.55 -20.78
N ASP A 18 24.20 6.10 -22.02
CA ASP A 18 25.43 5.39 -22.42
C ASP A 18 26.70 6.25 -22.25
N ASN A 19 26.56 7.58 -22.33
CA ASN A 19 27.66 8.53 -22.11
C ASN A 19 27.88 8.90 -20.62
N GLY A 20 27.16 8.26 -19.70
CA GLY A 20 27.34 8.42 -18.26
C GLY A 20 26.64 9.63 -17.64
N PHE A 21 25.60 10.18 -18.26
CA PHE A 21 24.70 11.13 -17.59
C PHE A 21 23.72 10.36 -16.72
N LEU A 22 23.69 10.67 -15.42
CA LEU A 22 22.79 10.09 -14.45
C LEU A 22 21.86 11.17 -13.91
N ALA A 23 20.56 10.91 -13.99
CA ALA A 23 19.54 11.64 -13.25
C ALA A 23 18.74 10.65 -12.40
N VAL A 24 18.48 11.05 -11.15
CA VAL A 24 17.61 10.31 -10.22
C VAL A 24 16.53 11.24 -9.70
N CYS A 25 15.32 10.70 -9.53
CA CYS A 25 14.20 11.43 -8.97
C CYS A 25 13.29 10.49 -8.19
N SER A 26 12.58 10.99 -7.18
CA SER A 26 11.61 10.19 -6.43
C SER A 26 10.45 9.71 -7.31
N GLU A 27 10.06 10.51 -8.31
CA GLU A 27 8.93 10.25 -9.19
C GLU A 27 9.39 10.38 -10.65
N ALA A 28 8.93 9.49 -11.52
CA ALA A 28 9.39 9.41 -12.90
C ALA A 28 9.10 10.69 -13.70
N LYS A 29 8.01 11.38 -13.39
CA LYS A 29 7.60 12.67 -13.97
C LYS A 29 8.61 13.79 -13.73
N GLY A 30 9.52 13.66 -12.76
CA GLY A 30 10.65 14.59 -12.61
C GLY A 30 11.77 14.38 -13.63
N LEU A 31 11.73 13.28 -14.38
CA LEU A 31 12.75 12.90 -15.37
C LEU A 31 12.25 12.99 -16.81
N ILE A 32 10.94 13.07 -17.05
CA ILE A 32 10.36 12.97 -18.41
C ILE A 32 10.78 14.12 -19.34
N ASP A 33 10.96 15.32 -18.80
CA ASP A 33 11.32 16.52 -19.55
C ASP A 33 12.85 16.70 -19.69
N ILE A 34 13.63 15.81 -19.06
CA ILE A 34 15.08 15.83 -19.21
C ILE A 34 15.42 15.36 -20.62
N SER A 35 15.73 16.33 -21.47
CA SER A 35 16.28 16.11 -22.81
C SER A 35 17.79 16.27 -22.76
N HIS A 36 18.50 15.28 -23.29
CA HIS A 36 19.92 15.36 -23.56
C HIS A 36 20.16 14.98 -25.01
N GLU A 37 21.07 15.69 -25.68
CA GLU A 37 21.57 15.28 -26.99
C GLU A 37 22.24 13.91 -26.84
N MET A 38 21.55 12.88 -27.32
CA MET A 38 22.02 11.51 -27.34
C MET A 38 21.69 10.88 -28.68
N ASP A 39 22.58 10.00 -29.14
CA ASP A 39 22.31 9.13 -30.28
C ASP A 39 21.29 8.03 -29.95
N THR A 40 21.13 7.68 -28.67
CA THR A 40 20.19 6.67 -28.15
C THR A 40 19.21 7.28 -27.12
N PRO A 41 17.91 6.96 -27.14
CA PRO A 41 16.97 7.44 -26.12
C PRO A 41 17.32 6.92 -24.73
N ALA A 42 17.38 7.80 -23.72
CA ALA A 42 17.59 7.38 -22.34
C ALA A 42 16.33 6.72 -21.75
N THR A 43 16.50 5.58 -21.08
CA THR A 43 15.40 4.85 -20.45
C THR A 43 15.21 5.32 -19.01
N ILE A 44 13.99 5.68 -18.64
CA ILE A 44 13.57 5.93 -17.26
C ILE A 44 13.06 4.61 -16.68
N ALA A 45 13.68 4.13 -15.61
CA ALA A 45 13.29 2.89 -14.94
C ALA A 45 13.20 3.07 -13.42
N PRO A 46 12.29 2.35 -12.73
CA PRO A 46 12.28 2.31 -11.28
C PRO A 46 13.57 1.67 -10.77
N PHE A 47 14.12 2.24 -9.70
CA PHE A 47 15.26 1.65 -8.98
C PHE A 47 14.73 0.52 -8.09
N PRO A 48 15.31 -0.71 -8.14
CA PRO A 48 14.71 -1.87 -7.49
C PRO A 48 14.81 -1.81 -5.96
N PRO A 49 13.75 -2.21 -5.22
CA PRO A 49 13.75 -2.28 -3.77
C PRO A 49 14.80 -3.21 -3.17
N GLY A 50 15.45 -2.78 -2.09
CA GLY A 50 16.47 -3.57 -1.39
C GLY A 50 17.83 -3.65 -2.10
N TYR A 51 18.06 -2.80 -3.11
CA TYR A 51 19.33 -2.70 -3.83
C TYR A 51 20.04 -1.37 -3.56
N PHE A 52 21.35 -1.40 -3.75
CA PHE A 52 22.16 -0.20 -3.96
C PHE A 52 22.93 -0.30 -5.27
N GLU A 53 23.30 0.85 -5.82
CA GLU A 53 24.16 0.95 -7.00
C GLU A 53 25.30 1.93 -6.74
N VAL A 54 26.51 1.48 -7.05
CA VAL A 54 27.74 2.25 -6.92
C VAL A 54 28.17 2.74 -8.29
N PHE A 55 28.51 4.02 -8.34
CA PHE A 55 28.93 4.71 -9.54
C PHE A 55 30.33 5.26 -9.35
N ASP A 56 31.20 5.08 -10.35
CA ASP A 56 32.48 5.76 -10.44
C ASP A 56 32.29 7.15 -11.08
N LEU A 57 32.71 8.20 -10.38
CA LEU A 57 32.61 9.59 -10.84
C LEU A 57 33.85 9.97 -11.65
N LYS A 58 33.66 10.15 -12.95
CA LYS A 58 34.72 10.52 -13.88
C LYS A 58 35.09 12.01 -13.75
N PRO A 59 36.32 12.41 -14.11
CA PRO A 59 36.76 13.81 -14.01
C PRO A 59 35.90 14.83 -14.80
N ASN A 60 35.19 14.38 -15.82
CA ASN A 60 34.27 15.20 -16.62
C ASN A 60 32.86 15.31 -16.00
N GLY A 61 32.65 14.81 -14.79
CA GLY A 61 31.35 14.80 -14.08
C GLY A 61 30.39 13.70 -14.50
N LYS A 62 30.76 12.85 -15.48
CA LYS A 62 29.96 11.68 -15.87
C LYS A 62 30.16 10.52 -14.90
N VAL A 63 29.24 9.57 -14.91
CA VAL A 63 29.29 8.39 -14.06
C VAL A 63 29.35 7.10 -14.87
N GLN A 64 29.93 6.07 -14.27
CA GLN A 64 29.87 4.70 -14.77
C GLN A 64 29.39 3.78 -13.65
N SER A 65 28.33 3.00 -13.89
CA SER A 65 27.91 1.97 -12.94
C SER A 65 29.00 0.91 -12.81
N ILE A 66 29.40 0.60 -11.58
CA ILE A 66 30.45 -0.38 -11.28
C ILE A 66 29.92 -1.59 -10.52
N GLN A 67 28.82 -1.44 -9.78
CA GLN A 67 28.28 -2.47 -8.92
C GLN A 67 26.81 -2.19 -8.64
N MET A 68 25.99 -3.23 -8.69
CA MET A 68 24.60 -3.20 -8.29
C MET A 68 24.29 -4.48 -7.53
N ASP A 69 24.03 -4.36 -6.23
CA ASP A 69 23.83 -5.51 -5.35
C ASP A 69 22.60 -5.35 -4.47
N GLN A 70 21.98 -6.48 -4.15
CA GLN A 70 20.91 -6.54 -3.16
C GLN A 70 21.52 -6.51 -1.75
N PHE A 71 21.28 -5.44 -0.98
CA PHE A 71 21.73 -5.39 0.42
C PHE A 71 20.75 -6.08 1.37
N HIS A 72 19.46 -6.17 1.00
CA HIS A 72 18.45 -6.78 1.86
C HIS A 72 17.27 -7.34 1.05
N CYS A 73 16.63 -8.38 1.60
CA CYS A 73 15.37 -8.91 1.07
C CYS A 73 14.41 -9.21 2.24
N CYS A 74 13.11 -9.19 1.96
CA CYS A 74 12.06 -9.30 2.97
C CYS A 74 12.12 -10.57 3.85
N THR A 75 12.78 -11.63 3.39
CA THR A 75 12.87 -12.92 4.10
C THR A 75 14.10 -13.05 5.02
N LYS A 76 14.94 -12.01 5.10
CA LYS A 76 16.12 -12.00 5.96
C LYS A 76 15.92 -11.04 7.11
N GLU A 77 16.49 -11.35 8.26
CA GLU A 77 16.62 -10.38 9.34
C GLU A 77 17.63 -9.30 8.90
N PRO A 78 17.31 -8.01 9.06
CA PRO A 78 18.22 -6.96 8.61
C PRO A 78 19.48 -6.92 9.47
N ALA A 79 20.63 -6.58 8.87
CA ALA A 79 21.90 -6.45 9.59
C ALA A 79 21.84 -5.41 10.73
N HIS A 80 20.95 -4.42 10.66
CA HIS A 80 20.76 -3.43 11.73
C HIS A 80 19.89 -3.92 12.90
N ALA A 81 19.33 -5.14 12.85
CA ALA A 81 18.54 -5.68 13.96
C ALA A 81 19.31 -5.73 15.28
N ILE A 82 20.64 -5.84 15.23
CA ILE A 82 21.53 -5.82 16.40
C ILE A 82 21.54 -4.48 17.17
N TYR A 83 21.07 -3.39 16.54
CA TYR A 83 21.03 -2.05 17.13
C TYR A 83 19.62 -1.68 17.64
N ASP A 84 18.65 -2.56 17.49
CA ASP A 84 17.28 -2.31 17.91
C ASP A 84 17.13 -2.60 19.41
N SER A 85 16.27 -1.85 20.10
CA SER A 85 16.12 -1.86 21.56
C SER A 85 15.20 -2.96 22.09
N VAL A 86 14.50 -3.70 21.22
CA VAL A 86 13.67 -4.84 21.68
C VAL A 86 14.57 -5.92 22.26
N GLU A 87 14.20 -6.40 23.45
CA GLU A 87 14.80 -7.57 24.09
C GLU A 87 14.88 -8.77 23.14
N ARG A 88 15.78 -9.72 23.44
CA ARG A 88 15.92 -10.93 22.63
C ARG A 88 14.58 -11.67 22.57
N LEU A 89 14.07 -11.87 21.36
CA LEU A 89 12.86 -12.65 21.13
C LEU A 89 13.06 -14.08 21.63
N HIS A 90 12.00 -14.64 22.20
CA HIS A 90 11.98 -16.06 22.53
C HIS A 90 12.00 -16.88 21.22
N THR A 91 12.84 -17.91 21.18
CA THR A 91 13.08 -18.72 19.96
C THR A 91 12.09 -19.86 19.76
N SER A 92 11.13 -20.01 20.67
CA SER A 92 10.09 -21.04 20.57
C SER A 92 9.01 -20.64 19.56
N PHE A 93 8.42 -21.64 18.90
CA PHE A 93 7.24 -21.47 18.05
C PHE A 93 5.95 -21.94 18.74
N ASP A 94 5.96 -22.06 20.07
CA ASP A 94 4.69 -22.21 20.80
C ASP A 94 3.81 -20.96 20.61
N GLU A 95 2.50 -21.16 20.61
CA GLU A 95 1.57 -20.14 20.17
C GLU A 95 1.61 -18.86 21.03
N GLU A 96 1.75 -18.99 22.36
CA GLU A 96 1.82 -17.84 23.25
C GLU A 96 3.11 -17.05 23.05
N THR A 97 4.23 -17.73 22.88
CA THR A 97 5.51 -17.09 22.52
C THR A 97 5.40 -16.34 21.20
N VAL A 98 4.83 -16.95 20.16
CA VAL A 98 4.67 -16.32 18.85
C VAL A 98 3.79 -15.08 18.94
N LYS A 99 2.65 -15.18 19.62
CA LYS A 99 1.74 -14.05 19.86
C LYS A 99 2.45 -12.92 20.63
N SER A 100 3.25 -13.26 21.64
CA SER A 100 4.04 -12.28 22.40
C SER A 100 5.07 -11.57 21.54
N ASN A 101 5.86 -12.31 20.75
CA ASN A 101 6.86 -11.73 19.87
C ASN A 101 6.23 -10.82 18.80
N ILE A 102 5.10 -11.21 18.20
CA ILE A 102 4.34 -10.37 17.25
C ILE A 102 3.96 -9.03 17.90
N ARG A 103 3.40 -9.06 19.12
CA ARG A 103 3.03 -7.84 19.86
C ARG A 103 4.24 -6.95 20.11
N SER A 104 5.33 -7.51 20.64
CA SER A 104 6.54 -6.75 20.98
C SER A 104 7.17 -6.11 19.75
N LEU A 105 7.25 -6.85 18.64
CA LEU A 105 7.78 -6.34 17.37
C LEU A 105 6.88 -5.29 16.74
N PHE A 106 5.55 -5.48 16.76
CA PHE A 106 4.61 -4.49 16.25
C PHE A 106 4.62 -3.20 17.09
N GLU A 107 4.62 -3.32 18.41
CA GLU A 107 4.74 -2.17 19.31
C GLU A 107 6.04 -1.40 19.04
N ASN A 108 7.16 -2.10 18.89
CA ASN A 108 8.43 -1.47 18.55
C ASN A 108 8.44 -0.83 17.16
N ALA A 109 7.80 -1.48 16.17
CA ALA A 109 7.63 -0.94 14.84
C ALA A 109 6.90 0.41 14.86
N VAL A 110 5.86 0.55 15.69
CA VAL A 110 5.16 1.83 15.87
C VAL A 110 6.01 2.81 16.70
N ARG A 111 6.59 2.39 17.82
CA ARG A 111 7.38 3.24 18.73
C ARG A 111 8.57 3.90 18.03
N LYS A 112 9.37 3.15 17.28
CA LYS A 112 10.53 3.71 16.55
C LYS A 112 10.11 4.71 15.47
N ARG A 113 8.86 4.62 15.00
CA ARG A 113 8.25 5.53 14.04
C ARG A 113 7.58 6.74 14.71
N LEU A 114 7.74 6.97 16.01
CA LEU A 114 7.35 8.23 16.65
C LEU A 114 8.39 9.35 16.44
N MET A 115 9.54 9.04 15.83
CA MET A 115 10.60 10.00 15.52
C MET A 115 10.13 11.09 14.55
N ALA A 116 9.57 12.19 15.06
CA ALA A 116 9.08 13.30 14.25
C ALA A 116 9.10 14.62 15.04
N HIS A 117 9.41 15.72 14.35
CA HIS A 117 9.22 17.09 14.87
C HIS A 117 7.90 17.72 14.41
N ARG A 118 7.12 16.99 13.60
CA ARG A 118 5.83 17.42 13.05
C ARG A 118 4.72 16.56 13.62
N ARG A 119 3.50 17.09 13.65
CA ARG A 119 2.34 16.39 14.20
C ARG A 119 2.10 15.07 13.47
N ILE A 120 1.84 14.04 14.27
CA ILE A 120 1.57 12.68 13.81
C ILE A 120 0.05 12.45 13.79
N GLY A 121 -0.44 11.93 12.68
CA GLY A 121 -1.80 11.44 12.51
C GLY A 121 -1.83 10.00 11.97
N CYS A 122 -3.02 9.45 11.78
CA CYS A 122 -3.21 8.08 11.29
C CYS A 122 -4.44 7.96 10.40
N LEU A 123 -4.32 7.23 9.30
CA LEU A 123 -5.49 6.77 8.55
C LEU A 123 -6.19 5.66 9.36
N LEU A 124 -7.51 5.75 9.48
CA LEU A 124 -8.33 4.83 10.25
C LEU A 124 -9.57 4.44 9.42
N SER A 125 -9.54 3.27 8.79
CA SER A 125 -10.67 2.75 8.00
C SER A 125 -11.64 1.89 8.82
N GLY A 126 -11.32 1.59 10.08
CA GLY A 126 -12.08 0.64 10.89
C GLY A 126 -11.85 -0.84 10.50
N GLY A 127 -10.99 -1.11 9.52
CA GLY A 127 -10.45 -2.46 9.29
C GLY A 127 -9.41 -2.84 10.34
N LEU A 128 -9.10 -4.14 10.46
CA LEU A 128 -8.18 -4.66 11.49
C LEU A 128 -6.85 -3.89 11.55
N ASP A 129 -6.20 -3.68 10.40
CA ASP A 129 -4.81 -3.22 10.35
C ASP A 129 -4.66 -1.76 10.76
N SER A 130 -5.48 -0.88 10.16
CA SER A 130 -5.50 0.54 10.50
C SER A 130 -5.95 0.77 11.93
N SER A 131 -6.85 -0.08 12.45
CA SER A 131 -7.30 -0.04 13.84
C SER A 131 -6.19 -0.43 14.83
N LEU A 132 -5.43 -1.50 14.55
CA LEU A 132 -4.28 -1.90 15.36
C LEU A 132 -3.19 -0.82 15.36
N VAL A 133 -2.90 -0.22 14.20
CA VAL A 133 -1.92 0.88 14.09
C VAL A 133 -2.39 2.11 14.88
N ALA A 134 -3.63 2.56 14.68
CA ALA A 134 -4.18 3.73 15.36
C ALA A 134 -4.21 3.54 16.88
N ALA A 135 -4.66 2.37 17.35
CA ALA A 135 -4.72 2.07 18.77
C ALA A 135 -3.33 2.01 19.40
N MET A 136 -2.37 1.34 18.74
CA MET A 136 -0.99 1.27 19.23
C MET A 136 -0.34 2.66 19.23
N LEU A 137 -0.59 3.47 18.21
CA LEU A 137 -0.10 4.84 18.12
C LEU A 137 -0.66 5.72 19.25
N VAL A 138 -1.95 5.61 19.57
CA VAL A 138 -2.57 6.35 20.70
C VAL A 138 -2.06 5.87 22.06
N LYS A 139 -1.82 4.56 22.22
CA LYS A 139 -1.19 4.01 23.43
C LYS A 139 0.19 4.63 23.62
N LEU A 140 1.04 4.52 22.60
CA LEU A 140 2.44 4.97 22.66
C LEU A 140 2.57 6.49 22.72
N SER A 141 1.67 7.26 22.11
CA SER A 141 1.69 8.72 22.21
C SER A 141 1.50 9.22 23.64
N LYS A 142 0.70 8.50 24.44
CA LYS A 142 0.51 8.76 25.87
C LYS A 142 1.76 8.37 26.67
N GLU A 143 2.36 7.21 26.37
CA GLU A 143 3.61 6.76 27.01
C GLU A 143 4.77 7.73 26.76
N GLU A 144 4.93 8.18 25.52
CA GLU A 144 5.97 9.14 25.09
C GLU A 144 5.59 10.61 25.36
N LYS A 145 4.42 10.86 25.98
CA LYS A 145 3.95 12.19 26.39
C LYS A 145 3.93 13.22 25.26
N LEU A 146 3.45 12.83 24.08
CA LEU A 146 3.21 13.78 22.99
C LEU A 146 2.23 14.86 23.44
N GLN A 147 2.52 16.11 23.09
CA GLN A 147 1.79 17.30 23.60
C GLN A 147 0.48 17.59 22.83
N TYR A 148 0.05 16.67 21.97
CA TYR A 148 -1.14 16.79 21.14
C TYR A 148 -1.85 15.44 21.05
N PRO A 149 -3.18 15.42 20.88
CA PRO A 149 -3.89 14.19 20.58
C PRO A 149 -3.55 13.72 19.16
N ILE A 150 -3.56 12.40 18.97
CA ILE A 150 -3.45 11.78 17.66
C ILE A 150 -4.74 12.06 16.89
N GLN A 151 -4.60 12.68 15.72
CA GLN A 151 -5.70 12.84 14.77
C GLN A 151 -5.84 11.57 13.93
N THR A 152 -7.07 11.06 13.81
CA THR A 152 -7.38 9.91 12.96
C THR A 152 -8.32 10.32 11.84
N PHE A 153 -8.10 9.77 10.64
CA PHE A 153 -8.81 10.18 9.43
C PHE A 153 -9.45 8.99 8.74
N ALA A 154 -10.77 9.05 8.55
CA ALA A 154 -11.53 8.10 7.75
C ALA A 154 -12.16 8.83 6.57
N ILE A 155 -12.30 8.16 5.42
CA ILE A 155 -13.02 8.70 4.26
C ILE A 155 -14.04 7.71 3.73
N GLY A 156 -15.22 8.21 3.40
CA GLY A 156 -16.30 7.42 2.82
C GLY A 156 -17.65 8.13 2.89
N SER A 157 -18.69 7.48 2.37
CA SER A 157 -20.07 7.92 2.60
C SER A 157 -20.44 7.79 4.08
N GLU A 158 -21.34 8.64 4.58
CA GLU A 158 -21.74 8.66 6.00
C GLU A 158 -22.29 7.30 6.50
N ASP A 159 -22.96 6.56 5.61
CA ASP A 159 -23.52 5.23 5.85
C ASP A 159 -22.55 4.08 5.50
N SER A 160 -21.33 4.39 5.10
CA SER A 160 -20.37 3.37 4.67
C SER A 160 -19.88 2.52 5.85
N PRO A 161 -19.66 1.21 5.63
CA PRO A 161 -19.24 0.30 6.70
C PRO A 161 -17.88 0.68 7.31
N ASP A 162 -16.98 1.31 6.55
CA ASP A 162 -15.69 1.77 7.06
C ASP A 162 -15.82 2.98 7.97
N ILE A 163 -16.64 3.99 7.60
CA ILE A 163 -16.90 5.14 8.49
C ILE A 163 -17.52 4.68 9.81
N LEU A 164 -18.50 3.77 9.77
CA LEU A 164 -19.15 3.24 10.98
C LEU A 164 -18.16 2.52 11.92
N ALA A 165 -17.24 1.74 11.39
CA ALA A 165 -16.23 1.06 12.21
C ALA A 165 -15.10 1.99 12.65
N ALA A 166 -14.64 2.90 11.79
CA ALA A 166 -13.64 3.89 12.15
C ALA A 166 -14.11 4.72 13.36
N ARG A 167 -15.38 5.15 13.35
CA ARG A 167 -16.02 5.86 14.47
C ARG A 167 -15.98 5.05 15.77
N LYS A 168 -16.31 3.75 15.71
CA LYS A 168 -16.25 2.85 16.88
C LYS A 168 -14.84 2.73 17.44
N VAL A 169 -13.85 2.53 16.56
CA VAL A 169 -12.44 2.43 16.97
C VAL A 169 -11.94 3.76 17.55
N ALA A 170 -12.25 4.87 16.89
CA ALA A 170 -11.87 6.20 17.35
C ALA A 170 -12.44 6.53 18.74
N ALA A 171 -13.70 6.19 18.99
CA ALA A 171 -14.34 6.33 20.30
C ALA A 171 -13.67 5.44 21.36
N HIS A 172 -13.29 4.21 21.01
CA HIS A 172 -12.61 3.28 21.91
C HIS A 172 -11.22 3.77 22.33
N ILE A 173 -10.42 4.26 21.38
CA ILE A 173 -9.04 4.66 21.63
C ILE A 173 -8.92 6.10 22.14
N GLY A 174 -9.95 6.93 21.90
CA GLY A 174 -9.99 8.34 22.29
C GLY A 174 -9.12 9.24 21.41
N SER A 175 -9.15 9.03 20.08
CA SER A 175 -8.45 9.90 19.12
C SER A 175 -9.27 11.13 18.73
N GLU A 176 -8.62 12.20 18.26
CA GLU A 176 -9.29 13.32 17.60
C GLU A 176 -9.70 12.88 16.18
N HIS A 177 -10.95 12.45 16.02
CA HIS A 177 -11.40 11.78 14.79
C HIS A 177 -12.00 12.73 13.75
N HIS A 178 -11.59 12.55 12.50
CA HIS A 178 -12.10 13.27 11.35
C HIS A 178 -12.71 12.26 10.37
N GLU A 179 -14.00 12.44 10.10
CA GLU A 179 -14.73 11.71 9.06
C GLU A 179 -14.85 12.62 7.84
N VAL A 180 -14.25 12.19 6.74
CA VAL A 180 -14.21 12.93 5.48
C VAL A 180 -15.22 12.31 4.52
N THR A 181 -16.12 13.11 3.98
CA THR A 181 -17.05 12.70 2.93
C THR A 181 -16.59 13.27 1.60
N PHE A 182 -16.87 12.57 0.50
CA PHE A 182 -16.66 13.07 -0.86
C PHE A 182 -17.86 12.72 -1.74
N SER A 183 -18.13 13.54 -2.76
CA SER A 183 -19.13 13.25 -3.77
C SER A 183 -18.59 12.35 -4.87
N VAL A 184 -19.47 11.69 -5.61
CA VAL A 184 -19.08 10.87 -6.77
C VAL A 184 -18.39 11.74 -7.83
N GLU A 185 -18.87 12.96 -8.03
CA GLU A 185 -18.30 13.92 -8.97
C GLU A 185 -16.88 14.33 -8.57
N GLU A 186 -16.64 14.59 -7.28
CA GLU A 186 -15.29 14.86 -6.74
C GLU A 186 -14.36 13.67 -6.98
N GLY A 187 -14.85 12.45 -6.74
CA GLY A 187 -14.10 11.23 -7.01
C GLY A 187 -13.71 11.09 -8.48
N ILE A 188 -14.64 11.34 -9.40
CA ILE A 188 -14.41 11.22 -10.85
C ILE A 188 -13.41 12.27 -11.32
N GLN A 189 -13.57 13.52 -10.86
CA GLN A 189 -12.66 14.62 -11.21
C GLN A 189 -11.23 14.39 -10.72
N ALA A 190 -11.06 13.67 -9.60
CA ALA A 190 -9.75 13.37 -9.05
C ALA A 190 -8.99 12.27 -9.84
N ILE A 191 -9.63 11.49 -10.71
CA ILE A 191 -8.99 10.33 -11.36
C ILE A 191 -7.77 10.75 -12.19
N GLU A 192 -7.85 11.86 -12.93
CA GLU A 192 -6.74 12.31 -13.75
C GLU A 192 -5.52 12.72 -12.91
N ASP A 193 -5.73 13.51 -11.86
CA ASP A 193 -4.67 13.89 -10.91
C ASP A 193 -4.09 12.65 -10.21
N VAL A 194 -4.94 11.71 -9.82
CA VAL A 194 -4.53 10.44 -9.19
C VAL A 194 -3.62 9.66 -10.14
N ILE A 195 -3.98 9.50 -11.41
CA ILE A 195 -3.15 8.79 -12.39
C ILE A 195 -1.82 9.52 -12.62
N PHE A 196 -1.87 10.85 -12.72
CA PHE A 196 -0.66 11.68 -12.85
C PHE A 196 0.31 11.48 -11.67
N HIS A 197 -0.19 11.46 -10.44
CA HIS A 197 0.63 11.25 -9.25
C HIS A 197 1.10 9.80 -9.08
N LEU A 198 0.28 8.82 -9.45
CA LEU A 198 0.65 7.41 -9.31
C LEU A 198 1.65 6.93 -10.36
N GLU A 199 1.63 7.53 -11.56
CA GLU A 199 2.46 7.09 -12.69
C GLU A 199 2.18 5.62 -13.07
N THR A 200 0.92 5.20 -12.95
CA THR A 200 0.46 3.83 -13.28
C THR A 200 -0.96 3.85 -13.84
N TYR A 201 -1.36 2.75 -14.45
CA TYR A 201 -2.70 2.50 -14.98
C TYR A 201 -3.34 1.23 -14.38
N ASP A 202 -2.81 0.73 -13.27
CA ASP A 202 -3.39 -0.42 -12.55
C ASP A 202 -4.76 -0.09 -11.95
N ILE A 203 -5.74 -0.96 -12.22
CA ILE A 203 -7.15 -0.77 -11.85
C ILE A 203 -7.32 -0.68 -10.33
N SER A 204 -6.79 -1.65 -9.59
CA SER A 204 -6.95 -1.75 -8.14
C SER A 204 -6.31 -0.57 -7.42
N THR A 205 -5.12 -0.21 -7.89
CA THR A 205 -4.31 0.90 -7.39
C THR A 205 -5.05 2.22 -7.59
N ILE A 206 -5.56 2.51 -8.79
CA ILE A 206 -6.28 3.75 -9.07
C ILE A 206 -7.59 3.84 -8.27
N ARG A 207 -8.42 2.78 -8.27
CA ARG A 207 -9.69 2.76 -7.53
C ARG A 207 -9.49 3.08 -6.05
N SER A 208 -8.48 2.48 -5.43
CA SER A 208 -8.18 2.71 -4.00
C SER A 208 -7.50 4.06 -3.73
N SER A 209 -6.87 4.65 -4.74
CA SER A 209 -6.13 5.92 -4.60
C SER A 209 -7.03 7.15 -4.56
N VAL A 210 -8.22 7.11 -5.18
CA VAL A 210 -9.14 8.26 -5.20
C VAL A 210 -9.53 8.70 -3.79
N GLY A 211 -9.99 7.77 -2.95
CA GLY A 211 -10.31 8.08 -1.54
C GLY A 211 -9.07 8.54 -0.77
N MET A 212 -7.93 7.88 -0.99
CA MET A 212 -6.69 8.23 -0.31
C MET A 212 -6.17 9.63 -0.70
N TYR A 213 -6.42 10.07 -1.94
CA TYR A 213 -6.05 11.39 -2.45
C TYR A 213 -6.90 12.47 -1.80
N LEU A 214 -8.21 12.27 -1.80
CA LEU A 214 -9.15 13.22 -1.20
C LEU A 214 -8.96 13.37 0.31
N VAL A 215 -8.71 12.27 1.05
CA VAL A 215 -8.41 12.38 2.49
C VAL A 215 -7.05 13.03 2.74
N SER A 216 -6.04 12.77 1.90
CA SER A 216 -4.73 13.42 2.02
C SER A 216 -4.81 14.93 1.75
N LYS A 217 -5.60 15.33 0.75
CA LYS A 217 -5.94 16.74 0.48
C LYS A 217 -6.61 17.38 1.69
N TYR A 218 -7.61 16.72 2.28
CA TYR A 218 -8.28 17.19 3.48
C TYR A 218 -7.31 17.39 4.65
N ILE A 219 -6.46 16.39 4.94
CA ILE A 219 -5.48 16.46 6.03
C ILE A 219 -4.59 17.69 5.87
N ARG A 220 -4.05 17.90 4.66
CA ARG A 220 -3.18 19.04 4.35
C ARG A 220 -3.88 20.39 4.48
N GLU A 221 -5.13 20.48 4.04
CA GLU A 221 -5.88 21.74 4.02
C GLU A 221 -6.51 22.10 5.37
N LYS A 222 -6.86 21.10 6.19
CA LYS A 222 -7.70 21.29 7.39
C LYS A 222 -6.99 21.00 8.70
N THR A 223 -5.80 20.41 8.68
CA THR A 223 -5.06 20.05 9.89
C THR A 223 -3.57 20.41 9.77
N ASP A 224 -2.84 20.23 10.87
CA ASP A 224 -1.38 20.36 10.95
C ASP A 224 -0.65 19.00 11.01
N SER A 225 -1.39 17.88 10.89
CA SER A 225 -0.83 16.54 10.78
C SER A 225 -0.05 16.39 9.47
N VAL A 226 1.22 15.98 9.57
CA VAL A 226 2.11 15.79 8.40
C VAL A 226 2.60 14.36 8.31
N VAL A 227 2.92 13.75 9.45
CA VAL A 227 3.37 12.35 9.48
C VAL A 227 2.14 11.47 9.64
N ILE A 228 1.82 10.67 8.63
CA ILE A 228 0.59 9.89 8.56
C ILE A 228 0.89 8.40 8.61
N PHE A 229 0.42 7.75 9.67
CA PHE A 229 0.50 6.31 9.82
C PHE A 229 -0.58 5.60 9.00
N SER A 230 -0.25 4.43 8.46
CA SER A 230 -1.19 3.57 7.73
C SER A 230 -0.92 2.09 8.00
N GLY A 231 -1.93 1.26 7.74
CA GLY A 231 -1.90 -0.20 7.91
C GLY A 231 -1.38 -1.00 6.70
N GLU A 232 -0.87 -0.34 5.67
CA GLU A 232 -0.35 -1.00 4.45
C GLU A 232 0.74 -2.03 4.76
N GLY A 233 0.79 -3.10 3.95
CA GLY A 233 1.73 -4.20 4.10
C GLY A 233 1.23 -5.33 5.00
N SER A 234 0.17 -5.10 5.80
CA SER A 234 -0.39 -6.14 6.67
C SER A 234 -0.98 -7.29 5.87
N ASP A 235 -1.79 -7.00 4.84
CA ASP A 235 -2.45 -8.03 4.03
C ASP A 235 -1.43 -8.93 3.32
N GLU A 236 -0.38 -8.34 2.76
CA GLU A 236 0.69 -9.05 2.06
C GLU A 236 1.52 -9.90 3.01
N LEU A 237 1.82 -9.39 4.20
CA LEU A 237 2.60 -10.10 5.22
C LEU A 237 1.80 -11.25 5.86
N THR A 238 0.52 -11.02 6.14
CA THR A 238 -0.30 -11.89 7.00
C THR A 238 -1.35 -12.70 6.25
N GLN A 239 -1.23 -12.77 4.91
CA GLN A 239 -2.12 -13.54 4.03
C GLN A 239 -3.59 -13.10 4.19
N GLY A 240 -3.77 -11.78 4.17
CA GLY A 240 -5.01 -11.09 4.54
C GLY A 240 -6.04 -10.90 3.44
N TYR A 241 -5.63 -11.01 2.18
CA TYR A 241 -6.58 -10.96 1.08
C TYR A 241 -7.50 -12.18 1.09
N ILE A 242 -8.78 -11.99 0.80
CA ILE A 242 -9.79 -13.07 0.86
C ILE A 242 -9.44 -14.26 -0.04
N TYR A 243 -8.69 -14.06 -1.13
CA TYR A 243 -8.28 -15.18 -2.00
C TYR A 243 -7.29 -16.14 -1.33
N PHE A 244 -6.64 -15.77 -0.22
CA PHE A 244 -5.79 -16.70 0.55
C PHE A 244 -6.57 -17.88 1.14
N HIS A 245 -7.89 -17.77 1.32
CA HIS A 245 -8.75 -18.92 1.66
C HIS A 245 -8.80 -19.99 0.56
N LYS A 246 -8.35 -19.68 -0.65
CA LYS A 246 -8.27 -20.59 -1.81
C LYS A 246 -6.84 -21.04 -2.10
N ALA A 247 -5.88 -20.70 -1.25
CA ALA A 247 -4.51 -21.19 -1.40
C ALA A 247 -4.50 -22.73 -1.37
N PRO A 248 -3.82 -23.39 -2.33
CA PRO A 248 -3.84 -24.85 -2.41
C PRO A 248 -3.05 -25.51 -1.27
N THR A 249 -2.02 -24.83 -0.76
CA THR A 249 -1.18 -25.30 0.35
C THR A 249 -0.68 -24.10 1.17
N PRO A 250 -0.25 -24.29 2.45
CA PRO A 250 0.42 -23.26 3.23
C PRO A 250 1.66 -22.70 2.52
N ARG A 251 2.39 -23.57 1.81
CA ARG A 251 3.56 -23.19 1.01
C ARG A 251 3.22 -22.23 -0.13
N ALA A 252 2.17 -22.52 -0.89
CA ALA A 252 1.72 -21.64 -1.96
C ALA A 252 1.29 -20.26 -1.41
N ALA A 253 0.62 -20.24 -0.25
CA ALA A 253 0.27 -18.99 0.43
C ALA A 253 1.51 -18.21 0.90
N ALA A 254 2.53 -18.90 1.41
CA ALA A 254 3.78 -18.29 1.84
C ALA A 254 4.57 -17.71 0.65
N GLU A 255 4.63 -18.42 -0.48
CA GLU A 255 5.29 -17.96 -1.70
C GLU A 255 4.58 -16.73 -2.28
N ASP A 256 3.25 -16.73 -2.28
CA ASP A 256 2.47 -15.59 -2.75
C ASP A 256 2.60 -14.37 -1.83
N SER A 257 2.61 -14.55 -0.51
CA SER A 257 2.93 -13.49 0.46
C SER A 257 4.29 -12.84 0.17
N VAL A 258 5.33 -13.63 -0.11
CA VAL A 258 6.65 -13.11 -0.47
C VAL A 258 6.64 -12.39 -1.82
N ARG A 259 5.90 -12.91 -2.82
CA ARG A 259 5.70 -12.25 -4.11
C ARG A 259 5.06 -10.88 -3.93
N LEU A 260 3.94 -10.80 -3.20
CA LEU A 260 3.24 -9.55 -2.93
C LEU A 260 4.14 -8.53 -2.22
N LEU A 261 4.90 -8.95 -1.20
CA LEU A 261 5.85 -8.07 -0.50
C LEU A 261 6.94 -7.51 -1.43
N LYS A 262 7.38 -8.26 -2.43
CA LYS A 262 8.34 -7.80 -3.46
C LYS A 262 7.71 -6.85 -4.47
N GLU A 263 6.41 -6.97 -4.71
CA GLU A 263 5.65 -6.17 -5.68
C GLU A 263 4.95 -4.95 -5.05
N LEU A 264 5.06 -4.75 -3.73
CA LEU A 264 4.43 -3.62 -3.01
C LEU A 264 4.72 -2.26 -3.66
N TYR A 265 5.95 -2.05 -4.13
CA TYR A 265 6.41 -0.81 -4.77
C TYR A 265 5.73 -0.51 -6.12
N LEU A 266 5.01 -1.49 -6.71
CA LEU A 266 4.20 -1.32 -7.92
C LEU A 266 2.73 -1.04 -7.60
N PHE A 267 2.27 -1.35 -6.38
CA PHE A 267 0.85 -1.37 -6.02
C PHE A 267 0.55 -0.62 -4.72
N ALA A 268 0.38 -1.34 -3.60
CA ALA A 268 -0.13 -0.77 -2.35
C ALA A 268 0.78 0.35 -1.80
N VAL A 269 2.10 0.14 -1.83
CA VAL A 269 3.07 1.13 -1.36
C VAL A 269 3.26 2.26 -2.38
N LEU A 270 3.18 1.98 -3.69
CA LEU A 270 3.14 3.02 -4.72
C LEU A 270 2.00 4.01 -4.43
N ARG A 271 0.78 3.50 -4.29
CA ARG A 271 -0.39 4.30 -3.92
C ARG A 271 -0.15 5.07 -2.65
N ALA A 272 0.25 4.38 -1.59
CA ALA A 272 0.30 5.01 -0.29
C ALA A 272 1.32 6.16 -0.23
N ASP A 273 2.49 5.97 -0.85
CA ASP A 273 3.55 6.98 -0.90
C ASP A 273 3.17 8.14 -1.83
N ARG A 274 2.86 7.87 -3.12
CA ARG A 274 2.58 8.94 -4.10
C ARG A 274 1.42 9.83 -3.70
N ILE A 275 0.34 9.22 -3.22
CA ILE A 275 -0.89 9.95 -2.93
C ILE A 275 -0.77 10.81 -1.67
N THR A 276 -0.06 10.32 -0.64
CA THR A 276 0.24 11.18 0.52
C THR A 276 1.25 12.27 0.16
N ALA A 277 2.28 11.95 -0.61
CA ALA A 277 3.30 12.89 -1.07
C ALA A 277 2.72 14.01 -1.97
N ALA A 278 1.70 13.71 -2.78
CA ALA A 278 0.97 14.68 -3.60
C ALA A 278 0.44 15.87 -2.79
N HIS A 279 0.18 15.67 -1.51
CA HIS A 279 -0.30 16.71 -0.59
C HIS A 279 0.73 17.10 0.48
N GLY A 280 2.00 16.71 0.31
CA GLY A 280 3.10 17.04 1.22
C GLY A 280 2.99 16.35 2.59
N LEU A 281 2.40 15.15 2.63
CA LEU A 281 2.31 14.31 3.81
C LEU A 281 3.37 13.20 3.74
N GLU A 282 3.86 12.77 4.89
CA GLU A 282 4.86 11.71 5.02
C GLU A 282 4.22 10.42 5.52
N LEU A 283 4.19 9.39 4.68
CA LEU A 283 3.65 8.07 5.05
C LEU A 283 4.56 7.30 6.01
N ARG A 284 3.99 6.63 7.01
CA ARG A 284 4.66 5.60 7.82
C ARG A 284 3.83 4.31 7.90
N VAL A 285 4.46 3.16 7.64
CA VAL A 285 3.82 1.85 7.51
C VAL A 285 4.46 0.82 8.45
N PRO A 286 3.99 0.70 9.71
CA PRO A 286 4.62 -0.14 10.73
C PRO A 286 4.64 -1.64 10.40
N PHE A 287 3.68 -2.15 9.63
CA PHE A 287 3.64 -3.56 9.23
C PHE A 287 4.81 -3.98 8.35
N LEU A 288 5.45 -3.02 7.66
CA LEU A 288 6.65 -3.26 6.85
C LEU A 288 7.95 -3.05 7.64
N ASP A 289 7.90 -3.05 8.97
CA ASP A 289 9.11 -3.06 9.78
C ASP A 289 9.93 -4.32 9.55
N HIS A 290 11.21 -4.15 9.22
CA HIS A 290 12.08 -5.24 8.82
C HIS A 290 12.15 -6.40 9.82
N ARG A 291 12.10 -6.13 11.14
CA ARG A 291 12.15 -7.21 12.14
C ARG A 291 10.80 -7.90 12.29
N LEU A 292 9.71 -7.14 12.25
CA LEU A 292 8.36 -7.70 12.28
C LEU A 292 8.14 -8.62 11.07
N THR A 293 8.48 -8.17 9.87
CA THR A 293 8.32 -8.94 8.65
C THR A 293 9.24 -10.15 8.61
N ALA A 294 10.52 -10.01 8.94
CA ALA A 294 11.46 -11.13 9.00
C ALA A 294 11.02 -12.19 10.00
N TYR A 295 10.57 -11.77 11.19
CA TYR A 295 10.05 -12.69 12.20
C TYR A 295 8.79 -13.40 11.71
N TYR A 296 7.79 -12.66 11.23
CA TYR A 296 6.53 -13.24 10.79
C TYR A 296 6.75 -14.22 9.63
N LEU A 297 7.58 -13.88 8.65
CA LEU A 297 7.92 -14.76 7.52
C LEU A 297 8.76 -15.99 7.93
N SER A 298 9.46 -15.94 9.07
CA SER A 298 10.20 -17.09 9.61
C SER A 298 9.31 -18.14 10.30
N LEU A 299 8.06 -17.78 10.62
CA LEU A 299 7.11 -18.70 11.25
C LEU A 299 6.77 -19.87 10.33
N PRO A 300 6.51 -21.07 10.90
CA PRO A 300 5.96 -22.20 10.15
C PRO A 300 4.76 -21.77 9.30
N GLU A 301 4.74 -22.20 8.04
CA GLU A 301 3.77 -21.73 7.04
C GLU A 301 2.33 -22.03 7.47
N GLU A 302 2.12 -23.15 8.17
CA GLU A 302 0.83 -23.58 8.71
C GLU A 302 0.30 -22.66 9.81
N MET A 303 1.15 -21.88 10.49
CA MET A 303 0.73 -20.90 11.49
C MET A 303 0.20 -19.61 10.85
N ARG A 304 0.60 -19.33 9.61
CA ARG A 304 0.27 -18.06 8.93
C ARG A 304 -1.02 -18.09 8.13
N ILE A 305 -1.48 -19.27 7.74
CA ILE A 305 -2.68 -19.44 6.92
C ILE A 305 -3.95 -18.95 7.67
N PRO A 306 -4.98 -18.51 6.94
CA PRO A 306 -6.31 -18.30 7.50
C PRO A 306 -6.81 -19.55 8.26
N ARG A 307 -7.45 -19.35 9.43
CA ARG A 307 -8.01 -20.42 10.26
C ARG A 307 -9.42 -20.03 10.71
N HIS A 308 -10.27 -21.03 10.97
CA HIS A 308 -11.63 -20.82 11.46
C HIS A 308 -12.48 -19.85 10.63
N GLY A 309 -12.27 -19.84 9.31
CA GLY A 309 -13.02 -18.99 8.39
C GLY A 309 -12.61 -17.51 8.38
N VAL A 310 -11.53 -17.12 9.07
CA VAL A 310 -11.05 -15.74 9.11
C VAL A 310 -9.58 -15.62 8.68
N GLU A 311 -9.31 -14.62 7.83
CA GLU A 311 -7.97 -14.21 7.45
C GLU A 311 -7.21 -13.58 8.63
N LYS A 312 -5.88 -13.57 8.56
CA LYS A 312 -5.01 -12.97 9.59
C LYS A 312 -5.26 -13.50 11.00
N HIS A 313 -5.71 -14.75 11.12
CA HIS A 313 -6.12 -15.34 12.40
C HIS A 313 -5.03 -15.20 13.48
N LEU A 314 -3.76 -15.49 13.14
CA LEU A 314 -2.65 -15.36 14.06
C LEU A 314 -2.43 -13.92 14.54
N LEU A 315 -2.56 -12.93 13.64
CA LEU A 315 -2.48 -11.52 14.00
C LEU A 315 -3.61 -11.15 14.96
N ARG A 316 -4.85 -11.57 14.68
CA ARG A 316 -6.02 -11.31 15.54
C ARG A 316 -5.85 -11.92 16.93
N GLU A 317 -5.48 -13.19 17.01
CA GLU A 317 -5.19 -13.87 18.28
C GLU A 317 -4.05 -13.20 19.05
N SER A 318 -3.05 -12.63 18.37
CA SER A 318 -1.95 -11.91 19.02
C SER A 318 -2.42 -10.71 19.84
N PHE A 319 -3.56 -10.09 19.48
CA PHE A 319 -4.12 -8.92 20.17
C PHE A 319 -5.40 -9.20 20.97
N LYS A 320 -5.88 -10.45 20.97
CA LYS A 320 -7.08 -10.88 21.69
C LYS A 320 -6.92 -10.69 23.20
N GLY A 321 -7.98 -10.21 23.85
CA GLY A 321 -8.03 -10.04 25.31
C GLY A 321 -7.22 -8.86 25.84
N LEU A 322 -6.53 -8.09 24.98
CA LEU A 322 -5.78 -6.90 25.39
C LEU A 322 -6.63 -5.62 25.45
N ASN A 323 -7.86 -5.69 24.95
CA ASN A 323 -8.76 -4.53 24.83
C ASN A 323 -8.14 -3.33 24.08
N LEU A 324 -7.22 -3.60 23.15
CA LEU A 324 -6.55 -2.56 22.36
C LEU A 324 -7.51 -1.91 21.35
N ILE A 325 -8.39 -2.72 20.77
CA ILE A 325 -9.49 -2.31 19.88
C ILE A 325 -10.75 -3.11 20.27
N PRO A 326 -11.97 -2.68 19.89
CA PRO A 326 -13.18 -3.46 20.15
C PRO A 326 -13.12 -4.86 19.54
N ASP A 327 -13.60 -5.88 20.25
CA ASP A 327 -13.56 -7.28 19.78
C ASP A 327 -14.30 -7.46 18.45
N GLU A 328 -15.42 -6.75 18.23
CA GLU A 328 -16.13 -6.77 16.96
C GLU A 328 -15.29 -6.29 15.77
N ILE A 329 -14.33 -5.38 16.00
CA ILE A 329 -13.37 -4.92 14.99
C ILE A 329 -12.21 -5.89 14.86
N LEU A 330 -11.71 -6.42 15.98
CA LEU A 330 -10.65 -7.42 16.01
C LEU A 330 -11.01 -8.68 15.21
N TRP A 331 -12.31 -9.00 15.11
CA TRP A 331 -12.82 -10.15 14.37
C TRP A 331 -13.62 -9.78 13.10
N ARG A 332 -13.68 -8.50 12.74
CA ARG A 332 -14.33 -8.05 11.50
C ARG A 332 -13.61 -8.60 10.28
N ARG A 333 -14.36 -9.17 9.34
CA ARG A 333 -13.87 -9.67 8.05
C ARG A 333 -13.28 -8.54 7.19
N LYS A 334 -12.26 -8.87 6.38
CA LYS A 334 -11.58 -7.92 5.50
C LYS A 334 -12.52 -7.28 4.48
N GLU A 335 -12.61 -5.96 4.58
CA GLU A 335 -13.17 -5.08 3.54
C GLU A 335 -12.05 -4.42 2.73
N ALA A 336 -12.18 -4.42 1.39
CA ALA A 336 -11.25 -3.68 0.51
C ALA A 336 -11.52 -2.18 0.60
N PHE A 337 -10.48 -1.35 0.57
CA PHE A 337 -10.61 0.09 0.85
C PHE A 337 -11.59 0.81 -0.08
N SER A 338 -11.46 0.63 -1.40
CA SER A 338 -12.37 1.21 -2.41
C SER A 338 -13.84 0.79 -2.24
N GLU A 339 -14.07 -0.37 -1.64
CA GLU A 339 -15.39 -0.93 -1.42
C GLU A 339 -15.99 -0.49 -0.08
N GLY A 340 -15.18 -0.43 0.97
CA GLY A 340 -15.58 -0.09 2.33
C GLY A 340 -15.96 1.38 2.50
N MET A 341 -15.39 2.27 1.66
CA MET A 341 -15.70 3.71 1.62
C MET A 341 -17.01 4.05 0.90
N SER A 342 -17.65 3.09 0.22
CA SER A 342 -18.86 3.33 -0.56
C SER A 342 -20.14 3.22 0.27
N SER A 343 -21.18 3.95 -0.13
CA SER A 343 -22.54 3.76 0.40
C SER A 343 -23.04 2.33 0.15
N ILE A 344 -23.90 1.85 1.04
CA ILE A 344 -24.58 0.56 0.92
C ILE A 344 -25.51 0.53 -0.30
N LYS A 345 -25.99 1.70 -0.77
CA LYS A 345 -26.93 1.81 -1.89
C LYS A 345 -26.27 1.54 -3.25
N LYS A 346 -25.06 2.05 -3.47
CA LYS A 346 -24.32 1.90 -4.73
C LYS A 346 -22.83 2.12 -4.50
N SER A 347 -22.01 1.23 -5.06
CA SER A 347 -20.56 1.29 -4.90
C SER A 347 -19.92 2.38 -5.77
N TRP A 348 -18.79 2.91 -5.31
CA TRP A 348 -17.90 3.76 -6.10
C TRP A 348 -17.56 3.12 -7.46
N TYR A 349 -17.26 1.81 -7.47
CA TYR A 349 -17.06 1.04 -8.70
C TYR A 349 -18.26 1.15 -9.66
N ALA A 350 -19.49 0.99 -9.17
CA ALA A 350 -20.68 1.06 -10.02
C ALA A 350 -20.93 2.47 -10.56
N TYR A 351 -20.66 3.51 -9.78
CA TYR A 351 -20.72 4.89 -10.28
C TYR A 351 -19.67 5.16 -11.35
N LEU A 352 -18.47 4.62 -11.17
CA LEU A 352 -17.39 4.74 -12.13
C LEU A 352 -17.74 4.01 -13.45
N GLN A 353 -18.28 2.80 -13.40
CA GLN A 353 -18.72 2.09 -14.61
C GLN A 353 -19.77 2.90 -15.39
N ASP A 354 -20.80 3.42 -14.72
CA ASP A 354 -21.85 4.22 -15.36
C ASP A 354 -21.29 5.48 -16.04
N HIS A 355 -20.30 6.13 -15.43
CA HIS A 355 -19.64 7.29 -16.02
C HIS A 355 -18.83 6.91 -17.28
N LEU A 356 -18.13 5.76 -17.21
CA LEU A 356 -17.23 5.30 -18.26
C LEU A 356 -17.93 4.62 -19.45
N GLU A 357 -19.17 4.13 -19.28
CA GLU A 357 -19.97 3.52 -20.35
C GLU A 357 -20.10 4.44 -21.58
N SER A 358 -20.11 5.75 -21.36
CA SER A 358 -20.18 6.77 -22.42
C SER A 358 -18.83 7.21 -23.00
N MET A 359 -17.71 6.81 -22.38
CA MET A 359 -16.37 7.29 -22.68
C MET A 359 -15.54 6.31 -23.50
N VAL A 360 -15.79 5.00 -23.33
CA VAL A 360 -15.12 3.93 -24.08
C VAL A 360 -16.17 3.04 -24.75
N ASN A 361 -16.17 2.99 -26.07
CA ASN A 361 -17.11 2.18 -26.85
C ASN A 361 -16.57 0.78 -27.19
N ASP A 362 -17.45 -0.09 -27.67
CA ASP A 362 -17.12 -1.48 -27.96
C ASP A 362 -16.12 -1.61 -29.13
N ASP A 363 -16.21 -0.73 -30.13
CA ASP A 363 -15.26 -0.68 -31.26
C ASP A 363 -13.82 -0.44 -30.78
N GLN A 364 -13.63 0.42 -29.78
CA GLN A 364 -12.32 0.66 -29.15
C GLN A 364 -11.80 -0.59 -28.44
N MET A 365 -12.69 -1.31 -27.74
CA MET A 365 -12.33 -2.56 -27.05
C MET A 365 -11.97 -3.68 -28.04
N GLU A 366 -12.62 -3.75 -29.21
CA GLU A 366 -12.25 -4.72 -30.26
C GLU A 366 -10.84 -4.49 -30.81
N GLN A 367 -10.36 -3.24 -30.84
CA GLN A 367 -9.02 -2.90 -31.32
C GLN A 367 -7.97 -2.85 -30.20
N VAL A 368 -8.32 -3.18 -28.94
CA VAL A 368 -7.44 -2.98 -27.77
C VAL A 368 -6.06 -3.61 -27.93
N GLN A 369 -5.99 -4.82 -28.49
CA GLN A 369 -4.73 -5.56 -28.72
C GLN A 369 -3.82 -4.90 -29.77
N LYS A 370 -4.40 -4.11 -30.68
CA LYS A 370 -3.65 -3.35 -31.69
C LYS A 370 -3.27 -1.97 -31.18
N THR A 371 -4.13 -1.36 -30.36
CA THR A 371 -3.89 -0.03 -29.78
C THR A 371 -2.85 -0.05 -28.67
N PHE A 372 -2.91 -1.05 -27.79
CA PHE A 372 -2.01 -1.16 -26.63
C PHE A 372 -1.26 -2.49 -26.68
N LEU A 373 0.01 -2.44 -27.11
CA LEU A 373 0.84 -3.64 -27.26
C LEU A 373 1.30 -4.23 -25.91
N HIS A 374 1.57 -3.36 -24.94
CA HIS A 374 2.00 -3.75 -23.60
C HIS A 374 0.81 -3.82 -22.64
N ILE A 375 0.60 -5.00 -22.03
CA ILE A 375 -0.53 -5.36 -21.15
C ILE A 375 -1.87 -4.71 -21.56
N PRO A 376 -2.47 -5.16 -22.68
CA PRO A 376 -3.71 -4.60 -23.21
C PRO A 376 -4.81 -4.53 -22.12
N PRO A 377 -5.50 -3.39 -21.99
CA PRO A 377 -6.57 -3.21 -21.02
C PRO A 377 -7.67 -4.29 -21.11
N PRO A 378 -7.98 -5.01 -20.01
CA PRO A 378 -8.99 -6.08 -20.04
C PRO A 378 -10.45 -5.58 -19.97
N THR A 379 -10.66 -4.31 -19.62
CA THR A 379 -11.99 -3.71 -19.41
C THR A 379 -12.04 -2.28 -19.93
N LYS A 380 -13.26 -1.74 -20.16
CA LYS A 380 -13.47 -0.32 -20.53
C LYS A 380 -12.85 0.64 -19.52
N GLU A 381 -12.91 0.31 -18.23
CA GLU A 381 -12.28 1.11 -17.18
C GLU A 381 -10.76 1.10 -17.27
N ALA A 382 -10.15 -0.07 -17.42
CA ALA A 382 -8.71 -0.17 -17.63
C ALA A 382 -8.27 0.58 -18.90
N TYR A 383 -9.11 0.59 -19.93
CA TYR A 383 -8.88 1.32 -21.16
C TYR A 383 -8.85 2.82 -20.90
N TYR A 384 -9.86 3.35 -20.19
CA TYR A 384 -9.89 4.76 -19.81
C TYR A 384 -8.67 5.16 -18.97
N PHE A 385 -8.33 4.38 -17.94
CA PHE A 385 -7.14 4.65 -17.12
C PHE A 385 -5.87 4.63 -17.96
N ARG A 386 -5.75 3.69 -18.90
CA ARG A 386 -4.62 3.64 -19.82
C ARG A 386 -4.58 4.84 -20.76
N GLN A 387 -5.71 5.34 -21.26
CA GLN A 387 -5.73 6.56 -22.07
C GLN A 387 -5.27 7.78 -21.29
N VAL A 388 -5.74 7.94 -20.04
CA VAL A 388 -5.30 9.04 -19.17
C VAL A 388 -3.81 8.91 -18.84
N PHE A 389 -3.32 7.71 -18.59
CA PHE A 389 -1.89 7.45 -18.38
C PHE A 389 -1.06 7.82 -19.62
N GLU A 390 -1.42 7.36 -20.82
CA GLU A 390 -0.68 7.65 -22.05
C GLU A 390 -0.75 9.14 -22.45
N LYS A 391 -1.79 9.87 -22.02
CA LYS A 391 -1.88 11.34 -22.16
C LYS A 391 -0.76 12.04 -21.39
N HIS A 392 -0.45 11.59 -20.17
CA HIS A 392 0.59 12.18 -19.30
C HIS A 392 1.98 11.59 -19.53
N PHE A 393 2.05 10.29 -19.83
CA PHE A 393 3.28 9.51 -19.90
C PHE A 393 3.35 8.68 -21.19
N PRO A 394 3.36 9.33 -22.36
CA PRO A 394 3.30 8.63 -23.65
C PRO A 394 4.45 7.63 -23.81
N GLY A 395 4.11 6.37 -24.11
CA GLY A 395 5.09 5.32 -24.35
C GLY A 395 5.79 4.80 -23.10
N ARG A 396 5.27 5.07 -21.89
CA ARG A 396 5.85 4.64 -20.61
C ARG A 396 5.12 3.47 -19.96
N ALA A 397 4.32 2.75 -20.74
CA ALA A 397 3.50 1.67 -20.23
C ALA A 397 4.31 0.57 -19.51
N GLU A 398 5.56 0.34 -19.92
CA GLU A 398 6.45 -0.68 -19.35
C GLU A 398 6.81 -0.45 -17.87
N TRP A 399 6.51 0.73 -17.30
CA TRP A 399 6.65 0.97 -15.87
C TRP A 399 5.75 0.05 -15.03
N LEU A 400 4.62 -0.42 -15.58
CA LEU A 400 3.78 -1.44 -14.97
C LEU A 400 3.99 -2.77 -15.69
N SER A 401 4.49 -3.79 -14.98
CA SER A 401 4.72 -5.12 -15.56
C SER A 401 3.44 -5.94 -15.73
N HIS A 402 2.46 -5.76 -14.83
CA HIS A 402 1.21 -6.51 -14.81
C HIS A 402 0.14 -5.79 -13.98
N TYR A 403 -1.13 -6.05 -14.27
CA TYR A 403 -2.23 -5.67 -13.39
C TYR A 403 -2.19 -6.49 -12.09
N TRP A 404 -2.48 -5.85 -10.96
CA TRP A 404 -2.66 -6.58 -9.70
C TRP A 404 -3.88 -7.48 -9.82
N MET A 405 -3.73 -8.78 -9.58
CA MET A 405 -4.83 -9.75 -9.69
C MET A 405 -4.74 -10.81 -8.57
N PRO A 406 -5.88 -11.25 -8.03
CA PRO A 406 -5.91 -12.29 -7.02
C PRO A 406 -5.56 -13.67 -7.59
N CYS A 407 -4.77 -14.46 -6.86
CA CYS A 407 -4.38 -15.81 -7.27
C CYS A 407 -5.49 -16.84 -7.05
N TRP A 408 -5.37 -17.98 -7.74
CA TRP A 408 -6.17 -19.22 -7.59
C TRP A 408 -7.67 -19.15 -7.90
N ILE A 409 -8.21 -17.98 -8.23
CA ILE A 409 -9.66 -17.78 -8.39
C ILE A 409 -10.10 -17.41 -9.81
N GLY A 410 -9.17 -17.32 -10.77
CA GLY A 410 -9.50 -17.06 -12.17
C GLY A 410 -10.29 -15.77 -12.40
N ALA A 411 -10.03 -14.73 -11.60
CA ALA A 411 -10.74 -13.46 -11.68
C ALA A 411 -10.35 -12.69 -12.96
N SER A 412 -11.32 -11.99 -13.54
CA SER A 412 -11.12 -11.04 -14.65
C SER A 412 -11.07 -9.59 -14.19
N ASP A 413 -11.42 -9.31 -12.94
CA ASP A 413 -11.37 -8.00 -12.29
C ASP A 413 -10.72 -8.13 -10.90
N PRO A 414 -9.90 -7.15 -10.46
CA PRO A 414 -9.24 -7.23 -9.16
C PRO A 414 -10.15 -6.95 -7.95
N SER A 415 -11.36 -6.43 -8.15
CA SER A 415 -12.29 -6.15 -7.06
C SER A 415 -12.67 -7.44 -6.34
N ALA A 416 -12.55 -7.41 -5.01
CA ALA A 416 -12.94 -8.52 -4.18
C ALA A 416 -14.44 -8.86 -4.31
N ARG A 417 -15.30 -7.91 -4.72
CA ARG A 417 -16.75 -8.11 -4.89
C ARG A 417 -17.12 -8.97 -6.09
N THR A 418 -16.25 -9.09 -7.09
CA THR A 418 -16.49 -10.00 -8.22
C THR A 418 -16.20 -11.45 -7.86
N LEU A 419 -15.58 -11.69 -6.68
CA LEU A 419 -15.19 -13.00 -6.23
C LEU A 419 -16.37 -13.69 -5.52
N SER A 420 -16.66 -14.93 -5.92
CA SER A 420 -17.76 -15.73 -5.36
C SER A 420 -17.67 -15.92 -3.84
N ILE A 421 -16.46 -15.88 -3.28
CA ILE A 421 -16.16 -15.99 -1.84
C ILE A 421 -16.55 -14.74 -1.05
N TYR A 422 -16.77 -13.59 -1.70
CA TYR A 422 -17.11 -12.33 -1.04
C TYR A 422 -18.60 -12.17 -0.74
N LYS A 423 -19.44 -13.11 -1.21
CA LYS A 423 -20.85 -13.10 -0.82
C LYS A 423 -20.91 -13.23 0.71
N PRO A 424 -21.48 -12.26 1.44
CA PRO A 424 -21.71 -12.44 2.86
C PRO A 424 -22.55 -13.70 3.04
N ASP A 425 -22.29 -14.45 4.11
CA ASP A 425 -23.21 -15.49 4.52
C ASP A 425 -24.60 -14.83 4.56
N LYS A 426 -25.54 -15.36 3.77
CA LYS A 426 -26.92 -14.94 3.88
C LYS A 426 -27.30 -15.24 5.33
N GLU A 427 -27.62 -14.19 6.09
CA GLU A 427 -28.28 -14.35 7.40
C GLU A 427 -29.47 -15.31 7.30
#